data_AF-A0A1A7QEZ6-F1
#
_entry.id   AF-A0A1A7QEZ6-F1
#
_cell.length_a   1.000
_cell.length_b   1.000
_cell.length_c   1.000
_cell.angle_alpha   90.00
_cell.angle_beta   90.00
_cell.angle_gamma   90.00
#
_symmetry.space_group_name_H-M   'P 1'
#
loop_
_entity.id
_entity.type
_entity.pdbx_description
1 polymer ?
#
loop_
_entity_poly.entity_id
_entity_poly.type
_entity_poly.pdbx_seq_one_letter_code
_entity_poly.pdbx_strand_id
1 'polypeptide(L)' 'MKRLTGLAVLLAGCAPESPFPETMEARTRSYYSEHIDEAREMLAMCEQVEASAVPVSEYPATFSKNCIAARIAVARTK' A
#
# COMPACT_ATOMS: atom_id res chain seq x y z
N MET A 1 42.65 -21.68 -1.83
CA MET A 1 41.68 -22.74 -1.52
C MET A 1 40.41 -22.11 -0.95
N LYS A 2 39.26 -22.50 -1.49
CA LYS A 2 37.88 -22.11 -1.14
C LYS A 2 37.55 -22.38 0.33
N ARG A 3 36.82 -21.46 0.98
CA ARG A 3 35.58 -21.74 1.75
C ARG A 3 34.66 -20.52 1.71
N LEU A 4 33.69 -20.57 0.80
CA LEU A 4 32.46 -19.77 0.85
C LEU A 4 31.62 -20.34 1.99
N THR A 5 31.49 -19.61 3.09
CA THR A 5 30.53 -19.98 4.14
C THR A 5 29.22 -19.26 3.82
N GLY A 6 28.36 -19.94 3.06
CA GLY A 6 26.96 -19.56 2.93
C GLY A 6 26.29 -19.68 4.28
N LEU A 7 25.76 -18.57 4.79
CA LEU A 7 24.84 -18.62 5.92
C LEU A 7 23.43 -18.76 5.35
N ALA A 8 22.90 -19.96 5.54
CA ALA A 8 21.57 -20.35 5.13
C ALA A 8 20.50 -19.59 5.92
N VAL A 9 19.55 -19.06 5.16
CA VAL A 9 18.15 -18.78 5.44
C VAL A 9 17.63 -19.34 6.77
N LEU A 10 17.26 -18.43 7.67
CA LEU A 10 16.26 -18.64 8.73
C LEU A 10 15.16 -17.60 8.52
N LEU A 11 14.40 -17.74 7.43
CA LEU A 11 13.11 -17.06 7.28
C LEU A 11 12.07 -17.84 8.11
N ALA A 12 12.14 -17.66 9.42
CA ALA A 12 11.06 -18.06 10.31
C ALA A 12 9.83 -17.21 9.98
N GLY A 13 8.91 -17.77 9.19
CA GLY A 13 7.47 -17.80 9.45
C GLY A 13 6.68 -16.52 9.76
N CYS A 14 7.23 -15.31 9.70
CA CYS A 14 6.43 -14.11 9.63
C CYS A 14 5.89 -14.02 8.20
N ALA A 15 4.77 -14.68 7.93
CA ALA A 15 3.89 -14.17 6.89
C ALA A 15 3.71 -12.68 7.22
N PRO A 16 4.12 -11.74 6.35
CA PRO A 16 3.86 -10.34 6.61
C PRO A 16 2.35 -10.24 6.81
N GLU A 17 1.92 -9.78 7.99
CA GLU A 17 0.54 -9.37 8.17
C GLU A 17 0.23 -8.47 6.98
N SER A 18 -0.85 -8.77 6.25
CA SER A 18 -1.24 -7.98 5.09
C SER A 18 -1.18 -6.51 5.52
N PRO A 19 -0.38 -5.65 4.85
CA PRO A 19 -0.30 -4.24 5.23
C PRO A 19 -1.65 -3.53 5.01
N PHE A 20 -2.60 -4.22 4.39
CA PHE A 20 -3.95 -3.77 4.17
C PHE A 20 -4.88 -4.33 5.25
N PRO A 21 -5.75 -3.48 5.84
CA PRO A 21 -6.82 -3.97 6.71
C PRO A 21 -7.67 -4.99 5.96
N GLU A 22 -8.06 -6.05 6.65
CA GLU A 22 -8.88 -7.14 6.10
C GLU A 22 -10.20 -6.64 5.48
N THR A 23 -10.67 -5.47 5.91
CA THR A 23 -11.91 -4.82 5.47
C THR A 23 -11.69 -3.35 5.08
N MET A 24 -10.91 -3.09 4.02
CA MET A 24 -10.85 -1.74 3.45
C MET A 24 -12.12 -1.42 2.64
N GLU A 25 -12.92 -0.46 3.12
CA GLU A 25 -14.05 0.06 2.37
C GLU A 25 -13.60 0.87 1.14
N ALA A 26 -14.28 0.67 0.01
CA ALA A 26 -14.05 1.48 -1.17
C ALA A 26 -14.58 2.91 -0.93
N ARG A 27 -13.73 3.91 -1.12
CA ARG A 27 -14.05 5.33 -1.03
C ARG A 27 -14.05 5.96 -2.40
N THR A 28 -14.89 6.97 -2.56
CA THR A 28 -15.01 7.72 -3.83
C THR A 28 -14.14 8.97 -3.78
N ARG A 29 -13.96 9.60 -4.94
CA ARG A 29 -13.36 10.93 -5.02
C ARG A 29 -14.16 11.97 -4.20
N SER A 30 -15.50 11.91 -4.22
CA SER A 30 -16.33 12.89 -3.50
C SER A 30 -16.06 12.81 -1.99
N TYR A 31 -16.06 11.58 -1.45
CA TYR A 31 -15.68 11.34 -0.07
C TYR A 31 -14.31 11.93 0.26
N TYR A 32 -13.27 11.59 -0.51
CA TYR A 32 -11.94 12.13 -0.24
C TYR A 32 -11.82 13.65 -0.46
N SER A 33 -12.68 14.26 -1.29
CA SER A 33 -12.70 15.71 -1.47
C SER A 33 -13.28 16.41 -0.23
N GLU A 34 -14.21 15.77 0.47
CA GLU A 34 -14.77 16.22 1.75
C GLU A 34 -13.87 15.86 2.94
N HIS A 35 -13.06 14.80 2.81
CA HIS A 35 -12.16 14.25 3.81
C HIS A 35 -10.69 14.30 3.35
N ILE A 36 -10.14 15.50 3.13
CA ILE A 36 -8.85 15.64 2.43
C ILE A 36 -7.65 15.11 3.23
N ASP A 37 -7.73 15.13 4.56
CA ASP A 37 -6.66 14.58 5.39
C ASP A 37 -6.60 13.05 5.27
N GLU A 38 -7.75 12.37 5.25
CA GLU A 38 -7.84 10.94 4.94
C GLU A 38 -7.34 10.63 3.51
N ALA A 39 -7.55 11.55 2.56
CA ALA A 39 -7.02 11.41 1.20
C ALA A 39 -5.49 11.49 1.17
N ARG A 40 -4.88 12.33 2.01
CA ARG A 40 -3.42 12.44 2.14
C ARG A 40 -2.82 11.22 2.81
N GLU A 41 -3.46 10.71 3.87
CA GLU A 41 -3.07 9.46 4.52
C GLU A 41 -3.15 8.28 3.56
N MET A 42 -4.24 8.18 2.78
CA MET A 42 -4.37 7.16 1.75
C MET A 42 -3.24 7.25 0.72
N LEU A 43 -2.92 8.45 0.23
CA LEU A 43 -1.80 8.64 -0.71
C LEU A 43 -0.46 8.22 -0.13
N ALA A 44 -0.18 8.53 1.13
CA ALA A 44 1.06 8.10 1.79
C ALA A 44 1.16 6.57 1.84
N MET A 45 0.05 5.87 2.13
CA MET A 45 0.00 4.40 2.07
C MET A 45 0.24 3.89 0.64
N CYS A 46 -0.37 4.53 -0.37
CA CYS A 46 -0.16 4.17 -1.77
C CYS A 46 1.32 4.27 -2.18
N GLU A 47 2.00 5.35 -1.79
CA GLU A 47 3.42 5.57 -2.10
C GLU A 47 4.33 4.54 -1.41
N GLN A 48 4.06 4.21 -0.14
CA GLN A 48 4.82 3.18 0.59
C GLN A 48 4.69 1.81 -0.08
N VAL A 49 3.49 1.48 -0.54
CA VAL A 49 3.18 0.20 -1.17
C VAL A 49 3.76 0.14 -2.59
N GLU A 50 3.66 1.21 -3.38
CA GLU A 50 4.30 1.33 -4.69
C GLU A 50 5.83 1.25 -4.60
N ALA A 51 6.43 1.70 -3.49
CA ALA A 51 7.86 1.59 -3.22
C ALA A 51 8.28 0.20 -2.66
N SER A 52 7.32 -0.64 -2.29
CA SER A 52 7.61 -1.98 -1.75
C SER A 52 7.91 -2.98 -2.87
N ALA A 53 8.63 -4.07 -2.54
CA ALA A 53 8.90 -5.15 -3.48
C ALA A 53 7.69 -6.09 -3.69
N VAL A 54 6.54 -5.80 -3.08
CA VAL A 54 5.35 -6.64 -3.15
C VAL A 54 4.69 -6.47 -4.53
N PRO A 55 4.34 -7.56 -5.22
CA PRO A 55 3.62 -7.49 -6.49
C PRO A 55 2.25 -6.83 -6.33
N VAL A 56 1.87 -5.98 -7.29
CA VAL A 56 0.56 -5.29 -7.29
C VAL A 56 -0.63 -6.27 -7.25
N SER A 57 -0.44 -7.50 -7.74
CA SER A 57 -1.45 -8.57 -7.68
C SER A 57 -1.80 -9.03 -6.27
N GLU A 58 -0.96 -8.73 -5.27
CA GLU A 58 -1.21 -9.05 -3.86
C GLU A 58 -2.03 -7.95 -3.16
N TYR A 59 -2.25 -6.82 -3.84
CA TYR A 59 -3.01 -5.71 -3.27
C TYR A 59 -4.52 -5.91 -3.48
N PRO A 60 -5.34 -5.66 -2.45
CA PRO A 60 -6.79 -5.65 -2.62
C PRO A 60 -7.20 -4.66 -3.71
N ALA A 61 -8.12 -5.04 -4.58
CA ALA A 61 -8.61 -4.14 -5.63
C ALA A 61 -9.23 -2.84 -5.07
N THR A 62 -9.75 -2.89 -3.84
CA THR A 62 -10.24 -1.72 -3.08
C THR A 62 -9.13 -0.73 -2.76
N PHE A 63 -7.93 -1.22 -2.42
CA PHE A 63 -6.76 -0.38 -2.17
C PHE A 63 -6.40 0.46 -3.40
N SER A 64 -6.26 -0.19 -4.56
CA SER A 64 -5.94 0.49 -5.83
C SER A 64 -7.00 1.52 -6.21
N LYS A 65 -8.29 1.23 -5.99
CA LYS A 65 -9.38 2.19 -6.23
C LYS A 65 -9.29 3.40 -5.30
N ASN A 66 -8.99 3.18 -4.02
CA ASN A 66 -8.84 4.24 -3.04
C ASN A 66 -7.63 5.13 -3.35
N CYS A 67 -6.51 4.55 -3.81
CA CYS A 67 -5.35 5.31 -4.28
C CYS A 67 -5.69 6.27 -5.42
N ILE A 68 -6.43 5.78 -6.43
CA ILE A 68 -6.85 6.61 -7.57
C ILE A 68 -7.78 7.74 -7.10
N ALA A 69 -8.77 7.41 -6.26
CA ALA A 69 -9.74 8.38 -5.76
C ALA A 69 -9.07 9.49 -4.92
N ALA A 70 -8.16 9.10 -4.02
CA ALA A 70 -7.38 10.02 -3.18
C ALA A 70 -6.46 10.93 -4.02
N ARG A 71 -5.74 10.35 -5.00
CA ARG A 71 -4.87 11.10 -5.93
C ARG A 71 -5.63 12.19 -6.68
N ILE A 72 -6.83 11.88 -7.19
CA ILE A 72 -7.68 12.85 -7.89
C ILE A 72 -8.20 13.91 -6.93
N ALA A 73 -8.56 13.55 -5.69
CA ALA A 73 -9.04 14.51 -4.70
C ALA A 73 -7.94 15.52 -4.31
N VAL A 74 -6.74 15.05 -3.97
CA VAL A 74 -5.61 15.91 -3.55
C VAL A 74 -5.05 16.75 -4.71
N ALA A 75 -5.04 16.24 -5.95
CA ALA A 75 -4.58 17.03 -7.09
C ALA A 75 -5.45 18.25 -7.38
N ARG A 76 -6.71 18.28 -6.92
CA ARG A 76 -7.67 19.37 -7.15
C ARG A 76 -7.78 20.37 -6.00
N THR A 77 -7.03 20.16 -4.91
CA THR A 77 -6.94 21.08 -3.78
C THR A 77 -5.68 21.94 -3.78
N LYS A 78 -4.82 21.77 -4.79
CA LYS A 78 -3.73 22.69 -5.14
C LYS A 78 -4.26 23.84 -5.98
#